data_AF-X6NLR5-F1
#
_entry.id   AF-X6NLR5-F1
#
_cell.length_a   1.000
_cell.length_b   1.000
_cell.length_c   1.000
_cell.angle_alpha   90.00
_cell.angle_beta   90.00
_cell.angle_gamma   90.00
#
_symmetry.space_group_name_H-M   'P 1'
#
loop_
_entity.id
_entity.type
_entity.pdbx_description
1 polymer ?
#
loop_
_entity_poly.entity_id
_entity_poly.type
_entity_poly.pdbx_seq_one_letter_code
_entity_poly.pdbx_strand_id
1 'polypeptide(L)'
;MLSKLGRGFNDVVVQHEKIYNKIDYLLKMASIPVMTDIEIGLTCTDLEVYPLPVPDLFMFSPVVAAVHYCNPCSSVTQDDFVVVKGFDANGEQKQISASIIETPHLPVDKILIKQKIDLLTAQAWFSQDKAVIRKVVQSSIEHCVPSHYTSLIAFETRKEKLEKHGLLGGHDEKERDRTKNSIVKSKTWAT
;
A
#
# COMPACT_ATOMS: atom_id res chain seq x y z
N MET A 1 -12.73 1.66 0.50
CA MET A 1 -11.73 1.48 -0.57
C MET A 1 -12.09 2.21 -1.85
N LEU A 2 -13.33 2.14 -2.38
CA LEU A 2 -13.70 2.91 -3.58
C LEU A 2 -13.47 4.42 -3.45
N SER A 3 -13.65 4.98 -2.26
CA SER A 3 -13.39 6.41 -2.00
C SER A 3 -11.95 6.83 -2.32
N LYS A 4 -10.97 5.90 -2.31
CA LYS A 4 -9.58 6.18 -2.68
C LYS A 4 -9.45 6.64 -4.14
N LEU A 5 -10.34 6.22 -5.03
CA LEU A 5 -10.34 6.66 -6.44
C LEU A 5 -10.71 8.14 -6.59
N GLY A 6 -11.56 8.65 -5.70
CA GLY A 6 -12.05 10.03 -5.70
C GLY A 6 -11.44 10.91 -4.61
N ARG A 7 -10.30 10.53 -4.02
CA ARG A 7 -9.66 11.24 -2.88
C ARG A 7 -10.57 11.42 -1.65
N GLY A 8 -11.61 10.60 -1.51
CA GLY A 8 -12.63 10.74 -0.48
C GLY A 8 -12.42 9.84 0.74
N PHE A 9 -13.17 10.14 1.79
CA PHE A 9 -13.22 9.35 3.01
C PHE A 9 -14.25 8.22 2.92
N ASN A 10 -13.98 7.13 3.63
CA ASN A 10 -14.96 6.09 3.89
C ASN A 10 -14.76 5.55 5.30
N ASP A 11 -15.85 5.14 5.95
CA ASP A 11 -15.79 4.43 7.22
C ASP A 11 -16.92 3.38 7.28
N VAL A 12 -16.83 2.46 8.23
CA VAL A 12 -17.80 1.38 8.45
C VAL A 12 -18.50 1.61 9.78
N VAL A 13 -19.82 1.49 9.78
CA VAL A 13 -20.65 1.55 10.99
C VAL A 13 -21.45 0.27 11.12
N VAL A 14 -21.20 -0.50 12.18
CA VAL A 14 -21.90 -1.77 12.45
C VAL A 14 -23.14 -1.55 13.33
N GLN A 15 -23.08 -0.59 14.25
CA GLN A 15 -24.14 -0.30 15.22
C GLN A 15 -24.93 0.94 14.80
N HIS A 16 -26.25 0.82 14.71
CA HIS A 16 -27.12 1.87 14.20
C HIS A 16 -27.06 3.17 15.04
N GLU A 17 -26.84 3.04 16.34
CA GLU A 17 -26.75 4.15 17.30
C GLU A 17 -25.52 5.05 17.03
N LYS A 18 -24.50 4.52 16.34
CA LYS A 18 -23.26 5.25 16.03
C LYS A 18 -23.29 5.94 14.67
N ILE A 19 -24.35 5.76 13.87
CA ILE A 19 -24.43 6.32 12.52
C ILE A 19 -24.31 7.84 12.56
N TYR A 20 -25.10 8.52 13.41
CA TYR A 20 -25.08 9.98 13.50
C TYR A 20 -23.70 10.52 13.85
N ASN A 21 -23.08 10.00 14.91
CA ASN A 21 -21.76 10.44 15.35
C ASN A 21 -20.70 10.21 14.27
N LYS A 22 -20.82 9.12 13.50
CA LYS A 22 -19.86 8.83 12.44
C LYS A 22 -20.03 9.76 11.24
N ILE A 23 -21.27 10.08 10.87
CA ILE A 23 -21.57 11.05 9.81
C ILE A 23 -21.06 12.43 10.22
N ASP A 24 -21.37 12.89 11.43
CA ASP A 24 -20.89 14.17 11.96
C ASP A 24 -19.36 14.25 11.94
N TYR A 25 -18.67 13.18 12.36
CA TYR A 25 -17.21 13.09 12.28
C TYR A 25 -16.68 13.21 10.85
N LEU A 26 -17.25 12.47 9.89
CA LEU A 26 -16.82 12.53 8.48
C LEU A 26 -17.06 13.92 7.86
N LEU A 27 -18.18 14.57 8.19
CA LEU A 27 -18.48 15.93 7.73
C LEU A 27 -17.49 16.94 8.33
N LYS A 28 -17.18 16.83 9.62
CA LYS A 28 -16.16 17.67 10.28
C LYS A 28 -14.79 17.47 9.66
N MET A 29 -14.40 16.23 9.38
CA MET A 29 -13.14 15.94 8.68
C MET A 29 -13.08 16.60 7.30
N ALA A 30 -14.15 16.52 6.52
CA ALA A 30 -14.19 17.11 5.17
C ALA A 30 -14.35 18.64 5.15
N SER A 31 -14.75 19.26 6.26
CA SER A 31 -15.10 20.69 6.30
C SER A 31 -13.91 21.65 6.30
N ILE A 32 -12.71 21.19 6.69
CA ILE A 32 -11.52 22.05 6.86
C ILE A 32 -10.35 21.47 6.06
N PRO A 33 -10.29 21.72 4.73
CA PRO A 33 -9.10 21.42 3.94
C PRO A 33 -7.97 22.37 4.33
N VAL A 34 -6.79 21.82 4.57
CA VAL A 34 -5.56 22.55 4.87
C VAL A 34 -4.73 22.73 3.60
N MET A 35 -4.62 21.66 2.81
CA MET A 35 -3.89 21.67 1.54
C MET A 35 -4.52 20.67 0.57
N THR A 36 -4.68 21.08 -0.68
CA THR A 36 -5.33 20.31 -1.76
C THR A 36 -4.38 20.09 -2.93
N ASP A 37 -4.68 19.10 -3.77
CA ASP A 37 -3.89 18.73 -4.96
C ASP A 37 -2.42 18.51 -4.59
N ILE A 38 -2.21 17.66 -3.60
CA ILE A 38 -0.88 17.40 -3.05
C ILE A 38 -0.01 16.66 -4.07
N GLU A 39 1.16 17.21 -4.34
CA GLU A 39 2.19 16.63 -5.19
C GLU A 39 3.50 16.52 -4.43
N ILE A 40 4.16 15.38 -4.57
CA ILE A 40 5.48 15.17 -3.98
C ILE A 40 6.49 15.68 -5.01
N GLY A 41 7.26 16.71 -4.64
CA GLY A 41 8.23 17.39 -5.50
C GLY A 41 9.51 16.59 -5.77
N LEU A 42 9.36 15.28 -6.05
CA LEU A 42 10.42 14.39 -6.47
C LEU A 42 10.40 14.25 -7.99
N THR A 43 11.53 14.48 -8.64
CA THR A 43 11.68 14.29 -10.09
C THR A 43 12.64 13.13 -10.35
N CYS A 44 12.08 11.95 -10.62
CA CYS A 44 12.85 10.76 -10.98
C CYS A 44 12.18 10.03 -12.16
N THR A 45 12.95 9.25 -12.94
CA THR A 45 12.46 8.53 -14.13
C THR A 45 11.44 7.44 -13.77
N ASP A 46 11.71 6.69 -12.69
CA ASP A 46 10.87 5.58 -12.23
C ASP A 46 10.28 5.88 -10.85
N LEU A 47 9.35 6.84 -10.80
CA LEU A 47 8.66 7.26 -9.57
C LEU A 47 7.30 6.56 -9.47
N GLU A 48 7.15 5.63 -8.54
CA GLU A 48 5.84 5.09 -8.17
C GLU A 48 5.36 5.73 -6.86
N VAL A 49 4.23 6.44 -6.91
CA VAL A 49 3.58 7.03 -5.73
C VAL A 49 2.25 6.34 -5.49
N TYR A 50 1.98 5.96 -4.24
CA TYR A 50 0.67 5.47 -3.83
C TYR A 50 0.19 6.16 -2.55
N PRO A 51 -1.13 6.33 -2.38
CA PRO A 51 -2.14 6.29 -3.44
C PRO A 51 -1.93 7.40 -4.49
N LEU A 52 -2.34 7.14 -5.74
CA LEU A 52 -2.37 8.12 -6.82
C LEU A 52 -3.81 8.24 -7.34
N PRO A 53 -4.43 9.45 -7.32
CA PRO A 53 -3.85 10.70 -6.83
C PRO A 53 -3.69 10.74 -5.30
N VAL A 54 -2.74 11.55 -4.80
CA VAL A 54 -2.50 11.73 -3.36
C VAL A 54 -3.71 12.44 -2.73
N PRO A 55 -4.23 11.96 -1.57
CA PRO A 55 -5.33 12.61 -0.85
C PRO A 55 -4.98 14.00 -0.36
N ASP A 56 -5.99 14.85 -0.25
CA ASP A 56 -5.86 16.17 0.33
C ASP A 56 -5.65 16.11 1.85
N LEU A 57 -4.97 17.12 2.39
CA LEU A 57 -4.69 17.25 3.81
C LEU A 57 -5.84 18.02 4.47
N PHE A 58 -6.46 17.40 5.48
CA PHE A 58 -7.50 18.01 6.30
C PHE A 58 -7.04 18.10 7.75
N MET A 59 -7.57 19.06 8.52
CA MET A 59 -7.11 19.35 9.89
C MET A 59 -7.13 18.14 10.85
N PHE A 60 -8.01 17.16 10.62
CA PHE A 60 -8.16 15.98 11.47
C PHE A 60 -7.82 14.66 10.76
N SER A 61 -7.26 14.72 9.54
CA SER A 61 -6.92 13.54 8.75
C SER A 61 -5.51 13.68 8.17
N PRO A 62 -4.50 13.00 8.74
CA PRO A 62 -3.16 13.00 8.17
C PRO A 62 -3.14 12.30 6.81
N VAL A 63 -2.29 12.78 5.91
CA VAL A 63 -2.05 12.15 4.60
C VAL A 63 -0.83 11.25 4.71
N VAL A 64 -0.98 10.00 4.25
CA VAL A 64 0.12 9.04 4.17
C VAL A 64 0.25 8.59 2.73
N ALA A 65 1.36 8.95 2.10
CA ALA A 65 1.75 8.50 0.78
C ALA A 65 3.06 7.73 0.88
N ALA A 66 3.17 6.63 0.13
CA ALA A 66 4.39 5.85 -0.01
C ALA A 66 4.94 6.03 -1.41
N VAL A 67 6.26 6.18 -1.51
CA VAL A 67 6.96 6.44 -2.75
C VAL A 67 8.06 5.42 -2.94
N HIS A 68 8.12 4.82 -4.13
CA HIS A 68 9.26 4.06 -4.62
C HIS A 68 9.95 4.87 -5.71
N TYR A 69 11.27 5.01 -5.61
CA TYR A 69 12.07 5.72 -6.60
C TYR A 69 13.38 4.99 -6.84
N CYS A 70 13.83 4.94 -8.10
CA CYS A 70 15.16 4.50 -8.46
C CYS A 70 16.12 5.69 -8.49
N ASN A 71 17.36 5.49 -8.01
CA ASN A 71 18.42 6.48 -8.13
C ASN A 71 18.95 6.54 -9.58
N PRO A 72 19.36 7.72 -10.07
CA PRO A 72 19.50 9.00 -9.35
C PRO A 72 18.21 9.84 -9.34
N CYS A 73 17.82 10.36 -8.17
CA CYS A 73 16.72 11.33 -8.05
C CYS A 73 17.23 12.69 -7.57
N SER A 74 17.07 13.71 -8.43
CA SER A 74 17.72 15.02 -8.32
C SER A 74 17.40 15.81 -7.05
N SER A 75 16.25 15.53 -6.41
CA SER A 75 15.76 16.28 -5.25
C SER A 75 16.15 15.68 -3.90
N VAL A 76 16.54 14.40 -3.84
CA VAL A 76 16.95 13.72 -2.59
C VAL A 76 18.46 13.74 -2.41
N THR A 77 19.21 13.87 -3.52
CA THR A 77 20.68 13.79 -3.51
C THR A 77 21.38 15.07 -3.08
N GLN A 78 20.68 16.21 -3.04
CA GLN A 78 21.31 17.51 -2.77
C GLN A 78 21.03 18.05 -1.38
N ASP A 79 19.91 17.71 -0.77
CA ASP A 79 19.55 18.14 0.57
C ASP A 79 18.66 17.07 1.21
N ASP A 80 18.84 16.78 2.51
CA ASP A 80 18.04 15.78 3.27
C ASP A 80 16.58 16.23 3.50
N PHE A 81 15.94 16.86 2.51
CA PHE A 81 14.55 17.31 2.55
C PHE A 81 13.75 16.87 1.33
N VAL A 82 12.46 16.69 1.53
CA VAL A 82 11.47 16.50 0.46
C VAL A 82 10.53 17.69 0.45
N VAL A 83 10.31 18.26 -0.72
CA VAL A 83 9.34 19.35 -0.91
C VAL A 83 7.99 18.73 -1.28
N VAL A 84 6.96 19.04 -0.51
CA VAL A 84 5.56 18.73 -0.81
C VAL A 84 4.90 20.02 -1.30
N LYS A 85 4.23 19.96 -2.46
CA LYS A 85 3.53 21.08 -3.07
C LYS A 85 2.02 20.83 -3.02
N GLY A 86 1.25 21.90 -3.01
CA GLY A 86 -0.21 21.85 -3.11
C GLY A 86 -0.79 23.25 -3.08
N PHE A 87 -2.11 23.34 -2.92
CA PHE A 87 -2.83 24.61 -2.85
C PHE A 87 -3.53 24.75 -1.50
N ASP A 88 -3.50 25.94 -0.93
CA ASP A 88 -4.23 26.23 0.30
C ASP A 88 -5.72 26.53 0.05
N ALA A 89 -6.46 26.83 1.12
CA ALA A 89 -7.89 27.14 1.02
C ALA A 89 -8.22 28.39 0.19
N ASN A 90 -7.24 29.28 -0.04
CA ASN A 90 -7.38 30.47 -0.88
C ASN A 90 -6.99 30.21 -2.34
N GLY A 91 -6.53 28.99 -2.66
CA GLY A 91 -6.03 28.62 -3.99
C GLY A 91 -4.60 29.10 -4.25
N GLU A 92 -3.86 29.52 -3.23
CA GLU A 92 -2.45 29.89 -3.37
C GLU A 92 -1.55 28.65 -3.25
N GLN A 93 -0.53 28.57 -4.10
CA GLN A 93 0.41 27.45 -4.05
C GLN A 93 1.26 27.53 -2.78
N LYS A 94 1.22 26.46 -1.98
CA LYS A 94 2.09 26.28 -0.81
C LYS A 94 3.08 25.15 -1.04
N GLN A 95 4.24 25.31 -0.41
CA GLN A 95 5.29 24.32 -0.38
C GLN A 95 5.70 24.07 1.06
N ILE A 96 5.81 22.79 1.43
CA ILE A 96 6.25 22.35 2.74
C ILE A 96 7.50 21.51 2.54
N SER A 97 8.62 21.96 3.12
CA SER A 97 9.86 21.18 3.15
C SER A 97 9.85 20.31 4.39
N ALA A 98 9.92 18.99 4.21
CA ALA A 98 9.99 18.01 5.28
C ALA A 98 11.38 17.37 5.29
N SER A 99 12.03 17.33 6.46
CA SER A 99 13.31 16.64 6.63
C SER A 99 13.13 15.13 6.54
N ILE A 100 14.06 14.45 5.88
CA ILE A 100 14.06 12.99 5.75
C ILE A 100 14.54 12.39 7.07
N ILE A 101 13.80 11.41 7.59
CA ILE A 101 14.16 10.65 8.79
C ILE A 101 14.33 9.19 8.40
N GLU A 102 15.55 8.68 8.53
CA GLU A 102 15.83 7.27 8.33
C GLU A 102 15.26 6.43 9.47
N THR A 103 14.35 5.51 9.14
CA THR A 103 13.73 4.61 10.12
C THR A 103 13.90 3.16 9.68
N PRO A 104 15.03 2.49 10.02
CA PRO A 104 15.38 1.17 9.46
C PRO A 104 14.42 0.04 9.85
N HIS A 105 13.65 0.22 10.93
CA HIS A 105 12.68 -0.77 11.41
C HIS A 105 11.29 -0.62 10.78
N LEU A 106 11.03 0.47 10.04
CA LEU A 106 9.72 0.69 9.41
C LEU A 106 9.67 -0.08 8.08
N PRO A 107 8.75 -1.02 7.87
CA PRO A 107 8.64 -1.77 6.63
C PRO A 107 7.93 -0.93 5.55
N VAL A 108 8.60 0.11 5.05
CA VAL A 108 8.06 1.05 4.04
C VAL A 108 7.59 0.32 2.79
N ASP A 109 8.33 -0.71 2.34
CA ASP A 109 7.95 -1.53 1.18
C ASP A 109 6.58 -2.18 1.37
N LYS A 110 6.29 -2.72 2.57
CA LYS A 110 4.99 -3.35 2.84
C LYS A 110 3.86 -2.32 2.86
N ILE A 111 4.13 -1.10 3.34
CA ILE A 111 3.16 0.00 3.32
C ILE A 111 2.83 0.37 1.88
N LEU A 112 3.85 0.53 1.03
CA LEU A 112 3.69 0.84 -0.38
C LEU A 112 2.87 -0.21 -1.11
N ILE A 113 3.24 -1.48 -0.96
CA ILE A 113 2.53 -2.58 -1.62
C ILE A 113 1.08 -2.69 -1.12
N LYS A 114 0.84 -2.47 0.18
CA LYS A 114 -0.52 -2.47 0.70
C LYS A 114 -1.36 -1.35 0.10
N GLN A 115 -0.81 -0.14 -0.05
CA GLN A 115 -1.50 0.97 -0.69
C GLN A 115 -1.77 0.71 -2.18
N LYS A 116 -0.80 0.13 -2.90
CA LYS A 116 -0.94 -0.31 -4.30
C LYS A 116 -2.05 -1.34 -4.47
N ILE A 117 -2.06 -2.39 -3.63
CA ILE A 117 -3.11 -3.42 -3.62
C ILE A 117 -4.48 -2.81 -3.35
N ASP A 118 -4.61 -1.89 -2.40
CA ASP A 118 -5.88 -1.24 -2.10
C ASP A 118 -6.40 -0.41 -3.27
N LEU A 119 -5.52 0.32 -3.96
CA LEU A 119 -5.90 1.12 -5.12
C LEU A 119 -6.32 0.22 -6.29
N LEU A 120 -5.53 -0.82 -6.60
CA LEU A 120 -5.87 -1.79 -7.63
C LEU A 120 -7.16 -2.56 -7.32
N THR A 121 -7.40 -2.86 -6.04
CA THR A 121 -8.66 -3.49 -5.59
C THR A 121 -9.84 -2.56 -5.84
N ALA A 122 -9.72 -1.27 -5.51
CA ALA A 122 -10.75 -0.28 -5.78
C ALA A 122 -11.00 -0.13 -7.30
N GLN A 123 -9.94 -0.09 -8.12
CA GLN A 123 -10.06 -0.06 -9.57
C GLN A 123 -10.76 -1.31 -10.11
N ALA A 124 -10.39 -2.50 -9.63
CA ALA A 124 -11.03 -3.75 -10.01
C ALA A 124 -12.53 -3.79 -9.67
N TRP A 125 -12.93 -3.25 -8.52
CA TRP A 125 -14.35 -3.12 -8.15
C TRP A 125 -15.10 -2.15 -9.05
N PHE A 126 -14.46 -1.04 -9.44
CA PHE A 126 -15.07 -0.03 -10.31
C PHE A 126 -15.21 -0.49 -11.77
N SER A 127 -14.14 -1.05 -12.36
CA SER A 127 -14.11 -1.44 -13.77
C SER A 127 -14.58 -2.88 -14.04
N GLN A 128 -14.63 -3.73 -13.00
CA GLN A 128 -14.89 -5.17 -13.11
C GLN A 128 -13.92 -5.91 -14.06
N ASP A 129 -12.74 -5.33 -14.30
CA ASP A 129 -11.75 -5.89 -15.22
C ASP A 129 -10.96 -7.04 -14.57
N LYS A 130 -11.06 -8.22 -15.19
CA LYS A 130 -10.33 -9.44 -14.79
C LYS A 130 -8.81 -9.27 -14.88
N ALA A 131 -8.30 -8.41 -15.77
CA ALA A 131 -6.86 -8.14 -15.86
C ALA A 131 -6.36 -7.42 -14.62
N VAL A 132 -7.12 -6.45 -14.08
CA VAL A 132 -6.77 -5.76 -12.83
C VAL A 132 -6.85 -6.71 -11.63
N ILE A 133 -7.86 -7.58 -11.58
CA ILE A 133 -7.97 -8.62 -10.53
C ILE A 133 -6.73 -9.52 -10.53
N ARG A 134 -6.27 -9.98 -11.70
CA ARG A 134 -5.05 -10.80 -11.81
C ARG A 134 -3.81 -10.05 -11.30
N LYS A 135 -3.69 -8.75 -11.59
CA LYS A 135 -2.60 -7.92 -11.04
C LYS A 135 -2.65 -7.87 -9.51
N VAL A 136 -3.84 -7.70 -8.91
CA VAL A 136 -4.01 -7.72 -7.45
C VAL A 136 -3.54 -9.04 -6.86
N VAL A 137 -4.00 -10.16 -7.42
CA VAL A 137 -3.61 -11.51 -6.96
C VAL A 137 -2.11 -11.72 -7.10
N GLN A 138 -1.52 -11.33 -8.22
CA GLN A 138 -0.08 -11.46 -8.46
C GLN A 138 0.73 -10.65 -7.45
N SER A 139 0.42 -9.36 -7.28
CA SER A 139 1.12 -8.50 -6.31
C SER A 139 0.94 -8.99 -4.87
N SER A 140 -0.24 -9.52 -4.53
CA SER A 140 -0.53 -10.11 -3.22
C SER A 140 0.34 -11.34 -2.92
N ILE A 141 0.48 -12.24 -3.89
CA ILE A 141 1.30 -13.46 -3.76
C ILE A 141 2.79 -13.11 -3.71
N GLU A 142 3.27 -12.24 -4.60
CA GLU A 142 4.68 -11.85 -4.70
C GLU A 142 5.22 -11.23 -3.41
N HIS A 143 4.40 -10.41 -2.74
CA HIS A 143 4.82 -9.66 -1.56
C HIS A 143 4.27 -10.24 -0.25
N CYS A 144 3.59 -11.38 -0.30
CA CYS A 144 2.94 -12.02 0.85
C CYS A 144 1.99 -11.08 1.62
N VAL A 145 1.27 -10.21 0.92
CA VAL A 145 0.30 -9.27 1.50
C VAL A 145 -1.12 -9.72 1.14
N PRO A 146 -1.98 -10.09 2.10
CA PRO A 146 -3.36 -10.49 1.80
C PRO A 146 -4.16 -9.38 1.10
N SER A 147 -5.04 -9.79 0.18
CA SER A 147 -5.92 -8.91 -0.58
C SER A 147 -7.36 -9.43 -0.56
N HIS A 148 -8.31 -8.68 -1.10
CA HIS A 148 -9.71 -9.13 -1.21
C HIS A 148 -9.88 -10.41 -2.06
N TYR A 149 -8.93 -10.68 -2.97
CA TYR A 149 -8.98 -11.82 -3.89
C TYR A 149 -8.05 -12.98 -3.49
N THR A 150 -7.36 -12.87 -2.35
CA THR A 150 -6.45 -13.90 -1.84
C THR A 150 -6.82 -14.27 -0.41
N SER A 151 -6.51 -15.49 -0.01
CA SER A 151 -6.76 -15.96 1.35
C SER A 151 -5.50 -16.55 1.93
N LEU A 152 -5.19 -16.16 3.16
CA LEU A 152 -4.10 -16.77 3.92
C LEU A 152 -4.66 -18.01 4.63
N ILE A 153 -4.11 -19.17 4.31
CA ILE A 153 -4.48 -20.44 4.92
C ILE A 153 -3.34 -20.85 5.85
N ALA A 154 -3.59 -20.80 7.15
CA ALA A 154 -2.71 -21.36 8.16
C ALA A 154 -3.27 -22.71 8.60
N PHE A 155 -2.44 -23.75 8.59
CA PHE A 155 -2.82 -25.07 9.08
C PHE A 155 -1.68 -25.65 9.93
N GLU A 156 -2.04 -26.18 11.09
CA GLU A 156 -1.09 -26.85 11.97
C GLU A 156 -0.75 -28.23 11.40
N THR A 157 0.54 -28.50 11.19
CA THR A 157 1.00 -29.81 10.72
C THR A 157 2.13 -30.31 11.61
N ARG A 158 2.08 -31.59 11.99
CA ARG A 158 3.19 -32.26 12.67
C ARG A 158 4.40 -32.34 11.73
N LYS A 159 5.59 -32.12 12.26
CA LYS A 159 6.86 -32.14 11.51
C LYS A 159 7.01 -33.37 10.59
N GLU A 160 6.65 -34.55 11.09
CA GLU A 160 6.67 -35.82 10.34
C GLU A 160 5.82 -35.80 9.05
N LYS A 161 4.68 -35.09 9.04
CA LYS A 161 3.83 -34.98 7.86
C LYS A 161 4.40 -33.97 6.85
N LEU A 162 5.06 -32.90 7.33
CA LEU A 162 5.72 -31.94 6.46
C LEU A 162 6.97 -32.53 5.77
N GLU A 163 7.73 -33.38 6.48
CA GLU A 163 8.85 -34.14 5.91
C GLU A 163 8.36 -35.14 4.84
N LYS A 164 7.27 -35.89 5.12
CA LYS A 164 6.65 -36.80 4.13
C LYS A 164 6.16 -36.09 2.86
N HIS A 165 5.70 -34.85 2.98
CA HIS A 165 5.25 -34.05 1.84
C HIS A 165 6.36 -33.20 1.19
N GLY A 166 7.62 -33.34 1.64
CA GLY A 166 8.76 -32.61 1.05
C GLY A 166 8.74 -31.10 1.29
N LEU A 167 7.98 -30.62 2.27
CA LEU A 167 7.83 -29.20 2.59
C LEU A 167 8.92 -28.69 3.56
N LEU A 168 9.66 -29.61 4.18
CA LEU A 168 10.84 -29.34 5.02
C LEU A 168 12.10 -29.93 4.37
N GLY A 169 12.46 -29.46 3.18
CA GLY A 169 13.68 -29.88 2.49
C GLY A 169 14.87 -28.99 2.88
N GLY A 170 15.74 -29.51 3.75
CA GLY A 170 17.10 -29.01 3.93
C GLY A 170 17.96 -29.28 2.69
N HIS A 171 19.00 -28.46 2.51
CA HIS A 171 20.06 -28.52 1.50
C HIS A 171 20.26 -29.91 0.85
N ASP A 172 19.75 -30.10 -0.37
CA ASP A 172 20.33 -31.04 -1.33
C ASP A 172 20.08 -30.56 -2.76
N GLU A 173 21.16 -30.31 -3.49
CA GLU A 173 21.17 -29.68 -4.82
C GLU A 173 20.59 -30.53 -5.96
N LYS A 174 19.91 -31.65 -5.69
CA LYS A 174 19.53 -32.64 -6.71
C LYS A 174 18.08 -32.63 -7.19
N GLU A 175 17.18 -31.80 -6.66
CA GLU A 175 15.77 -31.78 -7.08
C GLU A 175 15.33 -30.54 -7.87
N ARG A 176 16.19 -30.05 -8.80
CA ARG A 176 15.79 -28.94 -9.70
C ARG A 176 14.72 -29.28 -10.73
N ASP A 177 14.33 -30.55 -10.91
CA ASP A 177 13.40 -30.93 -11.99
C ASP A 177 11.96 -31.28 -11.55
N ARG A 178 11.68 -31.48 -10.26
CA ARG A 178 10.31 -31.80 -9.78
C ARG A 178 9.49 -30.60 -9.33
N THR A 179 10.13 -29.45 -9.10
CA THR A 179 9.50 -28.21 -8.60
C THR A 179 8.78 -27.40 -9.69
N LYS A 180 8.53 -27.97 -10.87
CA LYS A 180 7.81 -27.28 -11.95
C LYS A 180 6.29 -27.24 -11.74
N ASN A 181 5.73 -28.07 -10.85
CA ASN A 181 4.27 -28.19 -10.65
C ASN A 181 3.74 -27.77 -9.26
N SER A 182 4.58 -27.30 -8.33
CA SER A 182 4.08 -26.73 -7.08
C SER A 182 3.93 -25.22 -7.19
N ILE A 183 2.69 -24.74 -7.04
CA ILE A 183 2.34 -23.30 -7.05
C ILE A 183 2.83 -22.61 -5.77
N VAL A 184 3.17 -23.37 -4.73
CA VAL A 184 3.58 -22.84 -3.42
C VAL A 184 5.07 -22.52 -3.43
N LYS A 185 5.40 -21.24 -3.63
CA LYS A 185 6.74 -20.67 -3.48
C LYS A 185 6.88 -19.99 -2.13
N SER A 186 7.10 -20.73 -1.06
CA SER A 186 7.48 -20.14 0.23
C SER A 186 8.49 -21.07 0.90
N LYS A 187 9.75 -20.61 1.01
CA LYS A 187 10.87 -21.38 1.57
C LYS A 187 11.47 -20.78 2.85
N THR A 188 10.94 -19.66 3.35
CA THR A 188 11.61 -18.92 4.43
C THR A 188 10.58 -18.17 5.24
N TRP A 189 10.07 -18.81 6.30
CA TRP A 189 9.16 -18.18 7.27
C TRP A 189 9.59 -18.40 8.72
N ALA A 190 10.86 -18.77 8.95
CA ALA A 190 11.42 -18.85 10.29
C ALA A 190 12.95 -18.71 10.29
N THR A 191 13.42 -17.48 10.50
CA THR A 191 14.66 -17.17 11.25
C THR A 191 14.38 -15.92 12.06
#